data_AF-A0A2M7U664-F1
#
_entry.id   AF-A0A2M7U664-F1
#
_cell.length_a   1.000
_cell.length_b   1.000
_cell.length_c   1.000
_cell.angle_alpha   90.00
_cell.angle_beta   90.00
_cell.angle_gamma   90.00
#
_symmetry.space_group_name_H-M   'P 1'
#
loop_
_entity.id
_entity.type
_entity.pdbx_description
1 polymer ?
#
loop_
_entity_poly.entity_id
_entity_poly.type
_entity_poly.pdbx_seq_one_letter_code
_entity_poly.pdbx_strand_id
1 'polypeptide(L)'
;MYALSSLTATDDGELISWGRTLSYWKPYILNYWDSKSTNAYMEGIHNKMKLIKRISFGFKNKEVFIHKVMLSVLLASVLLPYFDS
;
A
#
# COMPACT_ATOMS: atom_id res chain seq x y z
N MET A 1 -2.17 27.82 1.07
CA MET A 1 -1.10 27.83 2.09
C MET A 1 -1.63 28.11 3.50
N TYR A 2 -2.71 28.87 3.67
CA TYR A 2 -3.27 29.27 4.97
C TYR A 2 -3.74 28.14 5.92
N ALA A 3 -4.28 27.03 5.40
CA ALA A 3 -4.83 25.96 6.26
C ALA A 3 -3.76 25.13 6.99
N LEU A 4 -2.58 24.95 6.39
CA LEU A 4 -1.48 24.19 7.00
C LEU A 4 -0.81 25.01 8.11
N SER A 5 -0.61 26.31 7.85
CA SER A 5 -0.08 27.26 8.82
C SER A 5 -1.03 27.48 9.99
N SER A 6 -2.35 27.44 9.77
CA SER A 6 -3.33 27.54 10.87
C SER A 6 -3.36 26.30 11.76
N LEU A 7 -3.22 25.10 11.18
CA LEU A 7 -3.15 23.83 11.94
C LEU A 7 -1.91 23.73 12.83
N THR A 8 -0.79 24.30 12.39
CA THR A 8 0.46 24.33 13.18
C THR A 8 0.53 25.48 14.19
N ALA A 9 -0.41 26.43 14.14
CA ALA A 9 -0.50 27.59 15.02
C ALA A 9 -1.57 27.44 16.11
N THR A 10 -2.31 26.32 16.13
CA THR A 10 -3.24 25.96 17.20
C THR A 10 -2.50 25.41 18.40
N ASP A 11 -2.98 25.66 19.63
CA ASP A 11 -2.35 25.20 20.88
C ASP A 11 -2.60 23.70 21.18
N ASP A 12 -3.37 23.03 20.32
CA ASP A 12 -3.61 21.58 20.37
C ASP A 12 -2.46 20.80 19.76
N GLY A 13 -1.70 20.10 20.61
CA GLY A 13 -0.56 19.28 20.20
C GLY A 13 -0.89 18.21 19.15
N GLU A 14 -2.11 17.66 19.17
CA GLU A 14 -2.57 16.69 18.16
C GLU A 14 -2.74 17.35 16.79
N LEU A 15 -3.35 18.54 16.72
CA LEU A 15 -3.57 19.26 15.46
C LEU A 15 -2.24 19.70 14.81
N ILE A 16 -1.27 20.08 15.63
CA ILE A 16 0.10 20.36 15.17
C ILE A 16 0.74 19.10 14.57
N SER A 17 0.63 17.95 15.24
CA SER A 17 1.18 16.67 14.77
C SER A 17 0.56 16.24 13.43
N TRP A 18 -0.76 16.37 13.30
CA TRP A 18 -1.48 16.11 12.07
C TRP A 18 -1.08 17.06 10.94
N GLY A 19 -0.98 18.37 11.22
CA GLY A 19 -0.53 19.37 10.25
C GLY A 19 0.88 19.11 9.73
N ARG A 20 1.81 18.70 10.61
CA ARG A 20 3.18 18.30 10.24
C ARG A 20 3.20 17.05 9.37
N THR A 21 2.43 16.03 9.75
CA THR A 21 2.29 14.79 8.97
C THR A 21 1.76 15.11 7.57
N LEU A 22 0.68 15.89 7.48
CA LEU A 22 0.09 16.27 6.19
C LEU A 22 1.06 17.09 5.32
N SER A 23 1.83 17.99 5.92
CA SER A 23 2.88 18.76 5.23
C SER A 23 3.95 17.86 4.63
N TYR A 24 4.38 16.85 5.39
CA TYR A 24 5.41 15.90 4.99
C TYR A 24 4.94 14.99 3.85
N TRP A 25 3.69 14.55 3.88
CA TRP A 25 3.11 13.67 2.85
C TRP A 25 2.58 14.40 1.61
N LYS A 26 2.38 15.72 1.69
CA LYS A 26 1.89 16.57 0.58
C LYS A 26 2.56 16.31 -0.78
N PRO A 27 3.91 16.27 -0.92
CA PRO A 27 4.54 16.02 -2.22
C PRO A 27 4.21 14.63 -2.78
N TYR A 28 4.08 13.61 -1.93
CA TYR A 28 3.73 12.25 -2.35
C TYR A 28 2.26 12.13 -2.77
N ILE A 29 1.36 12.83 -2.08
CA ILE A 29 -0.07 12.91 -2.43
C ILE A 29 -0.25 13.61 -3.79
N LEU A 30 0.52 14.66 -4.06
CA LEU A 30 0.47 15.36 -5.34
C LEU A 30 1.05 14.50 -6.49
N ASN A 31 2.11 13.73 -6.23
CA ASN A 31 2.72 12.83 -7.22
C ASN A 31 1.77 11.72 -7.72
N TYR A 32 0.73 11.39 -6.95
CA TYR A 32 -0.34 10.49 -7.38
C TYR A 32 -1.10 11.03 -8.60
N TRP A 33 -1.30 12.35 -8.70
CA TRP A 33 -2.05 12.96 -9.80
C TRP A 33 -1.28 12.96 -11.12
N ASP A 34 0.06 13.02 -11.08
CA ASP A 34 0.90 12.97 -12.28
C ASP A 34 1.16 11.54 -12.76
N SER A 35 1.36 10.58 -11.84
CA SER A 35 1.72 9.20 -12.17
C SER A 35 0.57 8.20 -12.19
N LYS A 36 -0.63 8.59 -11.72
CA LYS A 36 -1.78 7.69 -11.42
C LYS A 36 -1.36 6.41 -10.69
N SER A 37 -0.28 6.47 -9.90
CA SER A 37 0.24 5.36 -9.12
C SER A 37 -0.74 5.02 -8.00
N THR A 38 -1.73 4.18 -8.31
CA THR A 38 -2.69 3.75 -7.31
C THR A 38 -2.10 2.67 -6.40
N ASN A 39 -2.26 2.85 -5.09
CA ASN A 39 -1.97 1.79 -4.12
C ASN A 39 -2.88 0.56 -4.32
N ALA A 40 -3.92 0.63 -5.16
CA ALA A 40 -4.85 -0.46 -5.44
C ALA A 40 -4.13 -1.74 -5.91
N TYR A 41 -3.12 -1.63 -6.77
CA TYR A 41 -2.33 -2.79 -7.19
C TYR A 41 -1.56 -3.41 -6.02
N MET A 42 -0.94 -2.57 -5.20
CA MET A 42 -0.20 -3.01 -4.01
C MET A 42 -1.13 -3.61 -2.94
N GLU A 43 -2.33 -3.06 -2.76
CA GLU A 43 -3.37 -3.58 -1.88
C GLU A 43 -3.88 -4.94 -2.36
N GLY A 44 -4.05 -5.13 -3.66
CA GLY A 44 -4.41 -6.42 -4.26
C GLY A 44 -3.36 -7.50 -3.97
N ILE A 45 -2.08 -7.19 -4.16
CA ILE A 45 -0.96 -8.08 -3.80
C ILE A 45 -0.96 -8.35 -2.29
N HIS A 46 -1.12 -7.32 -1.47
CA HIS A 46 -1.07 -7.42 -0.02
C HIS A 46 -2.20 -8.31 0.53
N ASN A 47 -3.41 -8.20 -0.01
CA ASN A 47 -4.53 -9.07 0.34
C ASN A 47 -4.27 -10.53 -0.04
N LYS A 48 -3.72 -10.78 -1.23
CA LYS A 48 -3.35 -12.14 -1.66
C LYS A 48 -2.27 -12.75 -0.76
N MET A 49 -1.27 -11.96 -0.37
CA MET A 49 -0.22 -12.38 0.57
C MET A 49 -0.79 -12.71 1.96
N LYS A 50 -1.70 -11.87 2.49
CA LYS A 50 -2.43 -12.13 3.74
C LYS A 50 -3.27 -13.41 3.67
N LEU A 51 -3.92 -13.68 2.55
CA LEU A 51 -4.67 -14.92 2.31
C LEU A 51 -3.73 -16.14 2.33
N ILE A 52 -2.62 -16.08 1.60
CA ILE A 52 -1.62 -17.17 1.57
C ILE A 52 -1.08 -17.41 2.98
N LYS A 53 -0.82 -16.35 3.76
CA LYS A 53 -0.38 -16.48 5.15
C LYS A 53 -1.41 -17.17 6.04
N ARG A 54 -2.71 -16.88 5.86
CA ARG A 54 -3.82 -17.54 6.59
C ARG A 54 -3.97 -19.01 6.23
N ILE A 55 -3.90 -19.35 4.94
CA ILE A 55 -3.96 -20.75 4.47
C ILE A 55 -2.68 -21.50 4.86
N SER A 56 -1.56 -20.78 4.99
CA SER A 56 -0.25 -21.32 5.35
C SER A 56 0.01 -21.35 6.86
N PHE A 57 -1.02 -21.26 7.70
CA PHE A 57 -0.84 -21.44 9.14
C PHE A 57 -0.38 -22.87 9.43
N GLY A 58 0.79 -23.04 10.06
CA GLY A 58 1.37 -24.34 10.41
C GLY A 58 2.59 -24.77 9.58
N PHE A 59 2.97 -24.05 8.52
CA PHE A 59 4.22 -24.34 7.80
C PHE A 59 5.44 -23.87 8.62
N LYS A 60 6.29 -24.82 9.02
CA LYS A 60 7.57 -24.53 9.71
C LYS A 60 8.63 -23.92 8.78
N ASN A 61 8.52 -24.14 7.47
CA ASN A 61 9.50 -23.66 6.49
C ASN A 61 9.02 -22.38 5.79
N LYS A 62 9.78 -21.28 5.97
CA LYS A 62 9.55 -19.98 5.34
C LYS A 62 9.67 -20.03 3.81
N GLU A 63 10.49 -20.91 3.27
CA GLU A 63 10.67 -21.06 1.83
C GLU A 63 9.37 -21.46 1.14
N VAL A 64 8.59 -22.37 1.74
CA VAL A 64 7.31 -22.81 1.16
C VAL A 64 6.33 -21.65 1.03
N PHE A 65 6.34 -20.72 1.98
CA PHE A 65 5.54 -19.50 1.90
C PHE A 65 6.00 -18.61 0.73
N ILE A 66 7.31 -18.40 0.57
CA ILE A 66 7.87 -17.59 -0.53
C ILE A 66 7.52 -18.20 -1.89
N HIS A 67 7.70 -19.51 -2.05
CA HIS A 67 7.35 -20.22 -3.30
C HIS A 67 5.86 -20.10 -3.63
N LYS A 68 4.97 -20.22 -2.63
CA LYS A 68 3.52 -20.04 -2.84
C LYS A 68 3.17 -18.61 -3.27
N VAL A 69 3.79 -17.60 -2.66
CA VAL A 69 3.60 -16.20 -3.06
C VAL A 69 4.11 -15.97 -4.48
N MET A 70 5.33 -16.43 -4.79
CA MET A 70 5.94 -16.29 -6.12
C MET A 70 5.09 -16.96 -7.21
N LEU A 71 4.65 -18.20 -6.99
CA LEU A 71 3.75 -18.89 -7.92
C LEU A 71 2.44 -18.13 -8.12
N SER A 72 1.87 -17.60 -7.04
CA SER A 72 0.60 -16.87 -7.09
C SER A 72 0.67 -15.55 -7.87
N VAL A 73 1.83 -14.88 -7.84
CA VAL A 73 2.08 -13.63 -8.57
C VAL A 73 2.42 -13.93 -10.02
N LEU A 74 3.25 -14.95 -10.27
CA LEU A 74 3.64 -15.38 -11.62
C LEU A 74 2.43 -15.88 -12.42
N LEU A 75 1.54 -16.64 -11.78
CA LEU A 75 0.27 -17.05 -12.37
C LEU A 75 -0.60 -15.84 -12.73
N ALA A 76 -0.67 -14.84 -11.83
CA ALA A 76 -1.45 -13.64 -12.09
C ALA A 76 -0.85 -12.83 -13.25
N SER A 77 0.47 -12.63 -13.30
CA SER A 77 1.11 -11.87 -14.38
C SER A 77 1.04 -12.55 -15.74
N VAL A 78 1.08 -13.88 -15.78
CA VAL A 78 1.07 -14.66 -17.03
C VAL A 78 -0.36 -14.94 -17.52
N LEU A 79 -1.30 -15.23 -16.62
CA LEU A 79 -2.67 -15.60 -17.02
C LEU A 79 -3.68 -14.44 -17.05
N LEU A 80 -3.53 -13.39 -16.23
CA LEU A 80 -4.43 -12.24 -16.30
C LEU A 80 -4.53 -11.61 -17.70
N PRO A 81 -3.43 -11.40 -18.45
CA PRO A 81 -3.54 -10.81 -19.79
C PRO A 81 -4.22 -11.72 -20.83
N TYR A 82 -4.44 -13.00 -20.52
CA TYR A 82 -5.17 -13.94 -21.38
C TYR A 82 -6.67 -14.01 -21.10
N PHE A 83 -7.12 -13.45 -19.96
CA PHE A 83 -8.54 -13.45 -19.57
C PHE A 83 -9.27 -12.15 -19.95
N ASP A 84 -8.51 -11.09 -20.27
CA ASP A 84 -9.02 -9.77 -20.71
C ASP A 84 -9.02 -9.59 -22.25
N SER A 85 -8.82 -10.66 -23.02
CA SER A 85 -8.81 -10.67 -24.50
C SER A 85 -9.99 -11.42 -25.11
#